data_AF-A0A4V3XJ60-F1
#
_entry.id   AF-A0A4V3XJ60-F1
#
_cell.length_a   1.000
_cell.length_b   1.000
_cell.length_c   1.000
_cell.angle_alpha   90.00
_cell.angle_beta   90.00
_cell.angle_gamma   90.00
#
_symmetry.space_group_name_H-M   'P 1'
#
loop_
_entity.id
_entity.type
_entity.pdbx_description
1 polymer ?
#
loop_
_entity_poly.entity_id
_entity_poly.type
_entity_poly.pdbx_seq_one_letter_code
_entity_poly.pdbx_strand_id
1 'polypeptide(L)'
;MYEDDMDLYFDMPGGDDFEDVTELFDVAASDMTSGQVILTDGFTLLDGMSAFEIGEPRMDSGMIHEQVRKPPFDPLTPLLPQELCWILDRSFACEMEWHAGNTLSQTVYTLLYVHSLPQIDPELIQYPTNGQALRAFEGMITIALRSAVIGLLKCCDLTWLQLPSQTATWDSIDCLLQGWEILDHLLSSHSIFAWDVSGTMCTTFHKTLPPYIRSLIQSALQDRNHVFGVYPNLWLVEHYFSETLGISYEAITHTMRVHWDSTGTFSTKELERQVLTPLVNHLRSHWYSPPRRRRYLMTSVVEWQIVQDGFRSLASQLIIEDDDTDAIINAFLATPCLWKTSTAREIILSGFQQELYASEEIPVAYWYTAEVLKIHLSLLDVLKEAVPEGARDILRAS
;
A
#
# COMPACT_ATOMS: atom_id res chain seq x y z
N MET A 1 61.01 -16.37 23.50
CA MET A 1 61.38 -16.56 22.08
C MET A 1 60.56 -17.71 21.55
N TYR A 2 59.33 -17.40 21.17
CA TYR A 2 58.51 -18.12 20.19
C TYR A 2 57.57 -17.01 19.70
N GLU A 3 58.06 -16.26 18.71
CA GLU A 3 57.22 -15.43 17.85
C GLU A 3 56.37 -16.41 17.05
N ASP A 4 55.08 -16.46 17.37
CA ASP A 4 54.10 -17.26 16.67
C ASP A 4 53.56 -16.36 15.55
N ASP A 5 54.27 -16.36 14.42
CA ASP A 5 53.81 -15.83 13.13
C ASP A 5 52.63 -16.71 12.67
N MET A 6 51.45 -16.47 13.25
CA MET A 6 50.20 -16.84 12.62
C MET A 6 49.88 -15.75 11.59
N ASP A 7 50.49 -15.86 10.42
CA ASP A 7 49.98 -15.23 9.20
C ASP A 7 48.58 -15.80 8.95
N LEU A 8 47.59 -15.12 9.52
CA LEU A 8 46.19 -15.23 9.13
C LEU A 8 46.13 -14.84 7.65
N TYR A 9 46.14 -15.85 6.78
CA TYR A 9 45.75 -15.74 5.37
C TYR A 9 44.32 -15.21 5.32
N PHE A 10 44.17 -13.90 5.43
CA PHE A 10 42.95 -13.18 5.15
C PHE A 10 42.92 -13.06 3.62
N ASP A 11 42.26 -14.03 2.98
CA ASP A 11 41.98 -13.96 1.55
C ASP A 11 41.06 -12.75 1.34
N MET A 12 41.66 -11.59 1.03
CA MET A 12 40.92 -10.35 0.93
C MET A 12 39.97 -10.49 -0.26
N PRO A 13 38.68 -10.14 -0.09
CA PRO A 13 37.74 -10.17 -1.22
C PRO A 13 38.24 -9.22 -2.31
N GLY A 14 38.78 -9.78 -3.40
CA GLY A 14 39.43 -9.04 -4.49
C GLY A 14 40.80 -9.56 -4.94
N GLY A 15 41.43 -10.48 -4.18
CA GLY A 15 42.78 -11.00 -4.47
C GLY A 15 43.88 -10.17 -3.79
N ASP A 16 45.16 -10.37 -4.16
CA ASP A 16 46.31 -9.70 -3.50
C ASP A 16 46.83 -8.46 -4.26
N ASP A 17 46.33 -8.20 -5.47
CA ASP A 17 46.77 -7.09 -6.34
C ASP A 17 46.05 -5.77 -5.99
N PHE A 18 46.29 -5.23 -4.79
CA PHE A 18 45.79 -3.92 -4.39
C PHE A 18 46.83 -2.81 -4.62
N GLU A 19 46.38 -1.69 -5.20
CA GLU A 19 47.16 -0.46 -5.33
C GLU A 19 46.61 0.60 -4.37
N ASP A 20 47.48 1.24 -3.58
CA ASP A 20 47.09 2.34 -2.69
C ASP A 20 46.81 3.61 -3.51
N VAL A 21 45.56 4.06 -3.47
CA VAL A 21 45.07 5.25 -4.19
C VAL A 21 44.70 6.40 -3.24
N THR A 22 45.14 6.37 -1.97
CA THR A 22 44.77 7.38 -0.96
C THR A 22 45.19 8.79 -1.38
N GLU A 23 46.43 8.96 -1.85
CA GLU A 23 46.96 10.27 -2.27
C GLU A 23 46.17 10.87 -3.45
N LEU A 24 45.68 10.01 -4.37
CA LEU A 24 44.84 10.44 -5.49
C LEU A 24 43.53 11.07 -4.99
N PHE A 25 42.88 10.46 -4.01
CA PHE A 25 41.63 10.97 -3.43
C PHE A 25 41.85 12.24 -2.61
N ASP A 26 42.95 12.35 -1.86
CA ASP A 26 43.27 13.54 -1.08
C ASP A 26 43.49 14.77 -1.99
N VAL A 27 44.25 14.60 -3.08
CA VAL A 27 44.46 15.66 -4.07
C VAL A 27 43.15 16.06 -4.73
N ALA A 28 42.36 15.08 -5.21
CA ALA A 28 41.07 15.36 -5.85
C ALA A 28 40.07 16.05 -4.90
N ALA A 29 40.03 15.66 -3.63
CA ALA A 29 39.19 16.28 -2.61
C ALA A 29 39.61 17.73 -2.31
N SER A 30 40.92 18.03 -2.34
CA SER A 30 41.44 19.38 -2.12
C SER A 30 41.05 20.38 -3.21
N ASP A 31 40.81 19.89 -4.44
CA ASP A 31 40.33 20.69 -5.57
C ASP A 31 38.81 20.98 -5.50
N MET A 32 38.08 20.32 -4.60
CA MET A 32 36.63 20.52 -4.45
C MET A 32 36.30 21.78 -3.63
N THR A 33 35.25 22.50 -4.05
CA THR A 33 34.70 23.63 -3.29
C THR A 33 33.62 23.16 -2.31
N SER A 34 33.46 23.88 -1.19
CA SER A 34 32.41 23.59 -0.20
C SER A 34 31.02 23.48 -0.84
N GLY A 35 30.33 22.36 -0.60
CA GLY A 35 29.00 22.07 -1.14
C GLY A 35 28.99 21.30 -2.47
N GLN A 36 30.16 21.03 -3.06
CA GLN A 36 30.27 20.08 -4.18
C GLN A 36 30.20 18.64 -3.68
N VAL A 37 29.48 17.80 -4.42
CA VAL A 37 29.37 16.37 -4.18
C VAL A 37 29.51 15.65 -5.52
N ILE A 38 30.36 14.63 -5.57
CA ILE A 38 30.52 13.77 -6.74
C ILE A 38 29.68 12.53 -6.49
N LEU A 39 28.65 12.31 -7.32
CA LEU A 39 27.74 11.18 -7.23
C LEU A 39 27.76 10.42 -8.56
N THR A 40 27.50 9.12 -8.51
CA THR A 40 27.25 8.31 -9.70
C THR A 40 25.96 8.77 -10.39
N ASP A 41 25.93 8.67 -11.72
CA ASP A 41 24.73 8.97 -12.50
C ASP A 41 23.51 8.19 -11.96
N GLY A 42 22.46 8.94 -11.58
CA GLY A 42 21.21 8.38 -11.07
C GLY A 42 21.14 8.21 -9.55
N PHE A 43 22.24 8.38 -8.80
CA PHE A 43 22.21 8.37 -7.34
C PHE A 43 21.86 9.76 -6.79
N THR A 44 20.94 9.82 -5.83
CA THR A 44 20.51 11.08 -5.19
C THR A 44 20.88 11.12 -3.72
N LEU A 45 20.99 12.33 -3.15
CA LEU A 45 21.21 12.49 -1.71
C LEU A 45 20.07 11.91 -0.85
N LEU A 46 18.87 11.80 -1.41
CA LEU A 46 17.75 11.14 -0.74
C LEU A 46 18.02 9.65 -0.54
N ASP A 47 18.63 8.98 -1.51
CA ASP A 47 19.04 7.58 -1.41
C ASP A 47 20.09 7.41 -0.29
N GLY A 48 20.99 8.38 -0.18
CA GLY A 48 22.01 8.46 0.87
C GLY A 48 21.47 8.68 2.29
N MET A 49 20.23 9.14 2.48
CA MET A 49 19.67 9.37 3.82
C MET A 49 19.46 8.07 4.63
N SER A 50 19.47 6.92 3.97
CA SER A 50 19.35 5.61 4.62
C SER A 50 20.70 4.93 4.91
N ALA A 51 21.81 5.56 4.51
CA ALA A 51 23.15 5.04 4.77
C ALA A 51 23.47 5.09 6.27
N PHE A 52 24.17 4.06 6.77
CA PHE A 52 24.76 4.11 8.09
C PHE A 52 26.15 4.74 8.01
N GLU A 53 26.57 5.40 9.08
CA GLU A 53 27.87 6.07 9.16
C GLU A 53 28.82 5.24 10.02
N ILE A 54 29.95 4.83 9.44
CA ILE A 54 31.01 4.10 10.15
C ILE A 54 31.69 5.06 11.12
N GLY A 55 31.94 4.61 12.35
CA GLY A 55 32.56 5.42 13.41
C GLY A 55 31.58 6.25 14.24
N GLU A 56 30.29 6.30 13.87
CA GLU A 56 29.26 6.98 14.67
C GLU A 56 28.60 6.02 15.67
N PRO A 57 28.71 6.26 16.99
CA PRO A 57 28.21 5.37 18.06
C PRO A 57 26.78 4.86 17.93
N ARG A 58 25.87 5.64 17.33
CA ARG A 58 24.45 5.28 17.22
C ARG A 58 24.09 4.53 15.94
N MET A 59 24.93 4.63 14.91
CA MET A 59 24.65 4.10 13.57
C MET A 59 25.56 2.94 13.19
N ASP A 60 26.75 2.87 13.79
CA ASP A 60 27.71 1.80 13.56
C ASP A 60 27.60 0.71 14.62
N SER A 61 27.01 -0.43 14.24
CA SER A 61 26.94 -1.62 15.10
C SER A 61 28.30 -2.28 15.35
N GLY A 62 29.31 -1.98 14.54
CA GLY A 62 30.71 -2.41 14.71
C GLY A 62 31.49 -1.58 15.73
N MET A 63 31.01 -0.38 16.09
CA MET A 63 31.62 0.49 17.10
C MET A 63 31.29 0.03 18.54
N ILE A 64 31.90 -1.08 18.93
CA ILE A 64 31.82 -1.60 20.29
C ILE A 64 32.65 -0.71 21.22
N HIS A 65 31.98 0.08 22.05
CA HIS A 65 32.65 0.90 23.06
C HIS A 65 33.36 0.00 24.07
N GLU A 66 34.60 0.34 24.47
CA GLU A 66 35.36 -0.45 25.45
C GLU A 66 34.59 -0.67 26.76
N GLN A 67 33.77 0.31 27.16
CA GLN A 67 32.89 0.23 28.34
C GLN A 67 31.80 -0.83 28.23
N VAL A 68 31.46 -1.26 27.01
CA VAL A 68 30.42 -2.26 26.70
C VAL A 68 31.03 -3.59 26.26
N ARG A 69 32.36 -3.67 26.10
CA ARG A 69 33.06 -4.88 25.67
C ARG A 69 32.93 -5.96 26.73
N LYS A 70 32.10 -6.96 26.44
CA LYS A 70 31.91 -8.13 27.30
C LYS A 70 33.06 -9.12 27.10
N PRO A 71 33.44 -9.90 28.13
CA PRO A 71 34.34 -11.02 27.93
C PRO A 71 33.77 -12.00 26.89
N PRO A 72 34.63 -12.79 26.22
CA PRO A 72 34.16 -13.83 25.32
C PRO A 72 33.21 -14.75 26.07
N PHE A 73 32.06 -15.01 25.46
CA PHE A 73 31.02 -15.84 26.05
C PHE A 73 31.33 -17.32 25.77
N ASP A 74 31.51 -18.10 26.83
CA ASP A 74 31.58 -19.55 26.77
C ASP A 74 30.25 -20.14 27.25
N PRO A 75 29.47 -20.81 26.37
CA PRO A 75 28.16 -21.33 26.74
C PRO A 75 28.23 -22.56 27.66
N LEU A 76 29.39 -23.21 27.82
CA LEU A 76 29.57 -24.37 28.70
C LEU A 76 30.16 -24.01 30.07
N THR A 77 30.35 -22.72 30.35
CA THR A 77 30.81 -22.26 31.67
C THR A 77 29.84 -22.76 32.76
N PRO A 78 30.33 -23.50 33.78
CA PRO A 78 29.48 -24.09 34.82
C PRO A 78 28.62 -23.04 35.53
N LEU A 79 27.31 -23.30 35.60
CA LEU A 79 26.34 -22.42 36.26
C LEU A 79 25.86 -23.02 37.59
N LEU A 80 25.65 -22.17 38.58
CA LEU A 80 24.88 -22.53 39.77
C LEU A 80 23.39 -22.65 39.42
N PRO A 81 22.62 -23.48 40.15
CA PRO A 81 21.17 -23.59 39.95
C PRO A 81 20.44 -22.25 40.02
N GLN A 82 20.87 -21.36 40.91
CA GLN A 82 20.28 -20.03 41.05
C GLN A 82 20.53 -19.15 39.82
N GLU A 83 21.71 -19.26 39.20
CA GLU A 83 22.07 -18.52 37.99
C GLU A 83 21.27 -19.02 36.80
N LEU A 84 21.10 -20.35 36.68
CA LEU A 84 20.21 -20.93 35.68
C LEU A 84 18.78 -20.40 35.82
N CYS A 85 18.21 -20.45 37.02
CA CYS A 85 16.86 -19.91 37.27
C CYS A 85 16.76 -18.43 36.91
N TRP A 86 17.78 -17.63 37.22
CA TRP A 86 17.81 -16.22 36.88
C TRP A 86 17.83 -15.99 35.36
N ILE A 87 18.61 -16.76 34.60
CA ILE A 87 18.65 -16.69 33.13
C ILE A 87 17.27 -17.01 32.54
N LEU A 88 16.62 -18.06 33.04
CA LEU A 88 15.30 -18.47 32.58
C LEU A 88 14.25 -17.39 32.87
N ASP A 89 14.23 -16.84 34.08
CA ASP A 89 13.32 -15.74 34.45
C ASP A 89 13.51 -14.51 33.53
N ARG A 90 14.78 -14.14 33.28
CA ARG A 90 15.09 -13.04 32.38
C ARG A 90 14.65 -13.32 30.94
N SER A 91 14.78 -14.56 30.48
CA SER A 91 14.37 -14.97 29.14
C SER A 91 12.86 -14.86 28.91
N PHE A 92 12.05 -15.19 29.93
CA PHE A 92 10.60 -15.00 29.89
C PHE A 92 10.22 -13.52 29.87
N ALA A 93 10.91 -12.67 30.66
CA ALA A 93 10.68 -11.23 30.59
C ALA A 93 10.98 -10.66 29.20
N CYS A 94 12.05 -11.13 28.54
CA CYS A 94 12.35 -10.75 27.15
C CYS A 94 11.26 -11.22 26.16
N GLU A 95 10.69 -12.41 26.35
CA GLU A 95 9.55 -12.89 25.56
C GLU A 95 8.33 -11.98 25.72
N MET A 96 7.99 -11.59 26.95
CA MET A 96 6.84 -10.71 27.22
C MET A 96 7.01 -9.33 26.60
N GLU A 97 8.22 -8.77 26.63
CA GLU A 97 8.53 -7.49 25.96
C GLU A 97 8.40 -7.59 24.44
N TRP A 98 8.78 -8.72 23.85
CA TRP A 98 8.55 -8.96 22.43
C TRP A 98 7.05 -9.02 22.10
N HIS A 99 6.25 -9.73 22.90
CA HIS A 99 4.79 -9.76 22.75
C HIS A 99 4.13 -8.38 22.89
N ALA A 100 4.77 -7.43 23.59
CA ALA A 100 4.33 -6.04 23.68
C ALA A 100 4.64 -5.19 22.43
N GLY A 101 5.32 -5.75 21.42
CA GLY A 101 5.60 -5.09 20.14
C GLY A 101 7.06 -4.65 19.94
N ASN A 102 7.96 -4.96 20.88
CA ASN A 102 9.39 -4.71 20.71
C ASN A 102 10.03 -5.70 19.72
N THR A 103 11.20 -5.35 19.17
CA THR A 103 11.87 -6.20 18.18
C THR A 103 12.57 -7.40 18.82
N LEU A 104 12.68 -8.51 18.08
CA LEU A 104 13.41 -9.70 18.53
C LEU A 104 14.90 -9.41 18.82
N SER A 105 15.54 -8.57 17.99
CA SER A 105 16.94 -8.16 18.14
C SER A 105 17.20 -7.44 19.46
N GLN A 106 16.23 -6.70 19.99
CA GLN A 106 16.33 -5.96 21.25
C GLN A 106 15.81 -6.73 22.48
N THR A 107 15.25 -7.93 22.28
CA THR A 107 14.60 -8.71 23.34
C THR A 107 15.15 -10.15 23.39
N VAL A 108 14.48 -11.11 22.77
CA VAL A 108 14.82 -12.54 22.83
C VAL A 108 16.22 -12.83 22.30
N TYR A 109 16.65 -12.18 21.22
CA TYR A 109 17.98 -12.39 20.64
C TYR A 109 19.12 -11.74 21.44
N THR A 110 18.81 -11.06 22.54
CA THR A 110 19.83 -10.61 23.49
C THR A 110 20.36 -11.76 24.36
N LEU A 111 19.65 -12.90 24.42
CA LEU A 111 20.08 -14.10 25.12
C LEU A 111 21.13 -14.87 24.30
N LEU A 112 22.39 -14.83 24.73
CA LEU A 112 23.52 -15.42 23.99
C LEU A 112 23.40 -16.93 23.73
N TYR A 113 22.70 -17.67 24.60
CA TYR A 113 22.44 -19.10 24.42
C TYR A 113 21.60 -19.41 23.17
N VAL A 114 20.77 -18.48 22.69
CA VAL A 114 20.02 -18.62 21.43
C VAL A 114 20.96 -18.82 20.24
N HIS A 115 22.11 -18.13 20.25
CA HIS A 115 23.10 -18.16 19.19
C HIS A 115 24.12 -19.29 19.33
N SER A 116 24.08 -20.03 20.46
CA SER A 116 25.07 -21.05 20.82
C SER A 116 24.44 -22.45 20.96
N LEU A 117 23.21 -22.65 20.46
CA LEU A 117 22.47 -23.92 20.57
C LEU A 117 23.24 -25.17 20.10
N PRO A 118 24.01 -25.14 19.00
CA PRO A 118 24.80 -26.30 18.58
C PRO A 118 25.95 -26.62 19.55
N GLN A 119 26.50 -25.61 20.23
CA GLN A 119 27.65 -25.78 21.12
C GLN A 119 27.26 -26.39 22.48
N ILE A 120 25.98 -26.28 22.85
CA ILE A 120 25.41 -26.86 24.07
C ILE A 120 24.66 -28.17 23.81
N ASP A 121 24.81 -28.75 22.61
CA ASP A 121 24.14 -29.99 22.24
C ASP A 121 24.80 -31.21 22.92
N PRO A 122 24.07 -31.97 23.75
CA PRO A 122 24.64 -33.13 24.45
C PRO A 122 25.17 -34.23 23.52
N GLU A 123 24.71 -34.29 22.27
CA GLU A 123 25.19 -35.27 21.27
C GLU A 123 26.50 -34.84 20.61
N LEU A 124 26.78 -33.54 20.57
CA LEU A 124 27.98 -32.97 19.94
C LEU A 124 29.12 -32.71 20.92
N ILE A 125 28.84 -32.75 22.23
CA ILE A 125 29.84 -32.53 23.28
C ILE A 125 30.63 -33.81 23.57
N GLN A 126 31.97 -33.71 23.48
CA GLN A 126 32.87 -34.79 23.85
C GLN A 126 33.13 -34.78 25.36
N TYR A 127 32.57 -35.76 26.09
CA TYR A 127 32.74 -35.83 27.54
C TYR A 127 34.13 -36.34 27.96
N PRO A 128 34.88 -35.60 28.80
CA PRO A 128 36.06 -36.15 29.44
C PRO A 128 35.67 -37.31 30.38
N THR A 129 36.46 -38.38 30.35
CA THR A 129 36.08 -39.68 30.94
C THR A 129 36.05 -39.68 32.48
N ASN A 130 36.64 -38.67 33.16
CA ASN A 130 37.01 -38.74 34.58
C ASN A 130 36.43 -37.66 35.54
N GLY A 131 35.36 -36.94 35.19
CA GLY A 131 34.78 -35.90 36.08
C GLY A 131 33.28 -36.02 36.31
N GLN A 132 32.84 -36.66 37.40
CA GLN A 132 31.40 -36.80 37.74
C GLN A 132 30.74 -35.44 38.09
N ALA A 133 31.46 -34.54 38.75
CA ALA A 133 30.95 -33.22 39.11
C ALA A 133 30.78 -32.30 37.89
N LEU A 134 31.74 -32.31 36.96
CA LEU A 134 31.67 -31.55 35.71
C LEU A 134 30.44 -31.95 34.88
N ARG A 135 30.17 -33.26 34.78
CA ARG A 135 28.98 -33.78 34.09
C ARG A 135 27.66 -33.33 34.68
N ALA A 136 27.58 -33.11 35.99
CA ALA A 136 26.36 -32.63 36.64
C ALA A 136 26.07 -31.17 36.28
N PHE A 137 27.10 -30.31 36.27
CA PHE A 137 26.98 -28.90 35.87
C PHE A 137 26.74 -28.75 34.35
N GLU A 138 27.44 -29.53 33.53
CA GLU A 138 27.21 -29.59 32.07
C GLU A 138 25.81 -30.11 31.75
N GLY A 139 25.30 -31.08 32.51
CA GLY A 139 23.93 -31.59 32.36
C GLY A 139 22.87 -30.52 32.56
N MET A 140 23.08 -29.56 33.46
CA MET A 140 22.16 -28.45 33.67
C MET A 140 22.08 -27.52 32.45
N ILE A 141 23.21 -27.26 31.79
CA ILE A 141 23.27 -26.40 30.61
C ILE A 141 22.71 -27.15 29.39
N THR A 142 23.23 -28.34 29.13
CA THR A 142 22.93 -29.14 27.92
C THR A 142 21.52 -29.71 27.91
N ILE A 143 20.95 -30.00 29.09
CA ILE A 143 19.59 -30.55 29.22
C ILE A 143 18.62 -29.44 29.59
N ALA A 144 18.77 -28.81 30.76
CA ALA A 144 17.76 -27.90 31.29
C ALA A 144 17.74 -26.54 30.56
N LEU A 145 18.89 -25.85 30.47
CA LEU A 145 18.95 -24.56 29.80
C LEU A 145 18.63 -24.68 28.30
N ARG A 146 19.29 -25.61 27.60
CA ARG A 146 19.07 -25.81 26.16
C ARG A 146 17.60 -26.11 25.84
N SER A 147 16.97 -27.03 26.59
CA SER A 147 15.55 -27.35 26.36
C SER A 147 14.64 -26.14 26.60
N ALA A 148 14.93 -25.32 27.61
CA ALA A 148 14.19 -24.09 27.86
C ALA A 148 14.38 -23.04 26.75
N VAL A 149 15.61 -22.84 26.25
CA VAL A 149 15.89 -21.92 25.14
C VAL A 149 15.20 -22.40 23.85
N ILE A 150 15.21 -23.70 23.57
CA ILE A 150 14.44 -24.27 22.45
C ILE A 150 12.94 -24.03 22.64
N GLY A 151 12.43 -24.24 23.87
CA GLY A 151 11.04 -23.98 24.22
C GLY A 151 10.65 -22.53 23.98
N LEU A 152 11.45 -21.58 24.45
CA LEU A 152 11.29 -20.14 24.23
C LEU A 152 11.20 -19.81 22.73
N LEU A 153 12.15 -20.30 21.92
CA LEU A 153 12.16 -20.08 20.48
C LEU A 153 10.94 -20.73 19.80
N LYS A 154 10.50 -21.88 20.29
CA LYS A 154 9.28 -22.53 19.81
C LYS A 154 8.01 -21.78 20.21
N CYS A 155 7.94 -21.16 21.38
CA CYS A 155 6.83 -20.27 21.73
C CYS A 155 6.79 -19.04 20.81
N CYS A 156 7.95 -18.46 20.51
CA CYS A 156 8.07 -17.36 19.55
C CYS A 156 7.57 -17.80 18.15
N ASP A 157 8.08 -18.92 17.63
CA ASP A 157 7.67 -19.52 16.36
C ASP A 157 6.16 -19.83 16.33
N LEU A 158 5.64 -20.42 17.41
CA LEU A 158 4.21 -20.71 17.55
C LEU A 158 3.36 -19.45 17.55
N THR A 159 3.86 -18.30 18.00
CA THR A 159 3.09 -17.05 17.93
C THR A 159 2.99 -16.55 16.48
N TRP A 160 4.05 -16.73 15.69
CA TRP A 160 4.01 -16.47 14.25
C TRP A 160 3.10 -17.46 13.50
N LEU A 161 3.01 -18.69 14.00
CA LEU A 161 2.16 -19.75 13.44
C LEU A 161 0.75 -19.78 14.03
N GLN A 162 0.50 -19.06 15.14
CA GLN A 162 -0.78 -19.10 15.81
C GLN A 162 -1.79 -18.42 14.90
N LEU A 163 -2.74 -19.23 14.44
CA LEU A 163 -3.93 -18.74 13.81
C LEU A 163 -4.60 -17.75 14.78
N PRO A 164 -5.17 -16.65 14.28
CA PRO A 164 -6.00 -15.77 15.09
C PRO A 164 -7.03 -16.58 15.88
N SER A 165 -7.58 -16.00 16.95
CA SER A 165 -8.67 -16.64 17.71
C SER A 165 -9.72 -17.22 16.77
N GLN A 166 -10.38 -18.31 17.15
CA GLN A 166 -11.35 -18.98 16.27
C GLN A 166 -12.36 -17.99 15.69
N THR A 167 -12.85 -17.05 16.51
CA THR A 167 -13.72 -15.96 16.07
C THR A 167 -13.04 -15.05 15.05
N ALA A 168 -11.82 -14.56 15.30
CA ALA A 168 -11.11 -13.70 14.35
C ALA A 168 -10.76 -14.42 13.03
N THR A 169 -10.48 -15.72 13.09
CA THR A 169 -10.26 -16.58 11.92
C THR A 169 -11.55 -16.73 11.12
N TRP A 170 -12.68 -17.04 11.77
CA TRP A 170 -13.98 -17.11 11.10
C TRP A 170 -14.40 -15.77 10.51
N ASP A 171 -14.24 -14.67 11.24
CA ASP A 171 -14.48 -13.31 10.74
C ASP A 171 -13.62 -13.01 9.49
N SER A 172 -12.37 -13.46 9.48
CA SER A 172 -11.46 -13.27 8.33
C SER A 172 -11.88 -14.13 7.13
N ILE A 173 -12.30 -15.38 7.36
CA ILE A 173 -12.83 -16.28 6.33
C ILE A 173 -14.15 -15.74 5.78
N ASP A 174 -15.05 -15.29 6.62
CA ASP A 174 -16.33 -14.69 6.22
C ASP A 174 -16.10 -13.43 5.38
N CYS A 175 -15.21 -12.54 5.80
CA CYS A 175 -14.83 -11.36 5.02
C CYS A 175 -14.15 -11.71 3.69
N LEU A 176 -13.38 -12.80 3.65
CA LEU A 176 -12.80 -13.33 2.42
C LEU A 176 -13.90 -13.83 1.47
N LEU A 177 -14.84 -14.65 1.96
CA LEU A 177 -15.94 -15.22 1.18
C LEU A 177 -16.89 -14.14 0.67
N GLN A 178 -17.27 -13.17 1.50
CA GLN A 178 -18.02 -11.98 1.07
C GLN A 178 -17.29 -11.23 -0.03
N GLY A 179 -15.96 -11.13 0.06
CA GLY A 179 -15.11 -10.56 -0.98
C GLY A 179 -15.23 -11.27 -2.33
N TRP A 180 -15.35 -12.60 -2.33
CA TRP A 180 -15.58 -13.40 -3.55
C TRP A 180 -17.01 -13.25 -4.09
N GLU A 181 -18.01 -13.20 -3.22
CA GLU A 181 -19.41 -12.96 -3.60
C GLU A 181 -19.58 -11.58 -4.26
N ILE A 182 -18.94 -10.54 -3.69
CA ILE A 182 -18.90 -9.21 -4.30
C ILE A 182 -18.27 -9.29 -5.69
N LEU A 183 -17.15 -9.99 -5.85
CA LEU A 183 -16.52 -10.14 -7.17
C LEU A 183 -17.43 -10.86 -8.16
N ASP A 184 -18.13 -11.92 -7.75
CA ASP A 184 -19.10 -12.63 -8.60
C ASP A 184 -20.26 -11.72 -9.03
N HIS A 185 -20.79 -10.90 -8.12
CA HIS A 185 -21.79 -9.89 -8.44
C HIS A 185 -21.27 -8.81 -9.41
N LEU A 186 -20.02 -8.38 -9.27
CA LEU A 186 -19.39 -7.43 -10.20
C LEU A 186 -19.22 -8.06 -11.60
N LEU A 187 -18.77 -9.31 -11.67
CA LEU A 187 -18.62 -10.05 -12.93
C LEU A 187 -19.96 -10.30 -13.63
N SER A 188 -21.02 -10.50 -12.85
CA SER A 188 -22.38 -10.77 -13.35
C SER A 188 -23.16 -9.50 -13.67
N SER A 189 -22.77 -8.35 -13.13
CA SER A 189 -23.43 -7.07 -13.39
C SER A 189 -22.87 -6.40 -14.64
N HIS A 190 -23.77 -5.93 -15.48
CA HIS A 190 -23.45 -5.33 -16.78
C HIS A 190 -23.74 -3.82 -16.75
N SER A 191 -23.42 -3.17 -15.64
CA SER A 191 -23.69 -1.74 -15.42
C SER A 191 -22.56 -1.09 -14.63
N ILE A 192 -22.10 0.05 -15.12
CA ILE A 192 -21.10 0.88 -14.46
C ILE A 192 -21.65 1.41 -13.14
N PHE A 193 -22.92 1.82 -13.11
CA PHE A 193 -23.57 2.31 -11.89
C PHE A 193 -23.70 1.21 -10.83
N ALA A 194 -24.02 -0.03 -11.23
CA ALA A 194 -24.01 -1.16 -10.31
C ALA A 194 -22.63 -1.35 -9.67
N TRP A 195 -21.55 -1.27 -10.46
CA TRP A 195 -20.18 -1.38 -9.95
C TRP A 195 -19.82 -0.22 -9.00
N ASP A 196 -20.19 1.01 -9.35
CA ASP A 196 -19.93 2.21 -8.52
C ASP A 196 -20.69 2.16 -7.18
N VAL A 197 -21.95 1.73 -7.21
CA VAL A 197 -22.77 1.52 -6.00
C VAL A 197 -22.18 0.41 -5.14
N SER A 198 -21.87 -0.75 -5.71
CA SER A 198 -21.24 -1.86 -4.97
C SER A 198 -19.94 -1.42 -4.31
N GLY A 199 -19.08 -0.71 -5.02
CA GLY A 199 -17.84 -0.14 -4.49
C GLY A 199 -18.09 0.82 -3.33
N THR A 200 -19.01 1.77 -3.51
CA THR A 200 -19.36 2.77 -2.48
C THR A 200 -19.96 2.11 -1.23
N MET A 201 -20.85 1.13 -1.40
CA MET A 201 -21.42 0.36 -0.28
C MET A 201 -20.34 -0.39 0.49
N CYS A 202 -19.41 -1.05 -0.19
CA CYS A 202 -18.26 -1.73 0.43
C CYS A 202 -17.44 -0.78 1.30
N THR A 203 -17.21 0.44 0.82
CA THR A 203 -16.42 1.42 1.57
C THR A 203 -17.16 2.04 2.76
N THR A 204 -18.49 2.06 2.73
CA THR A 204 -19.31 2.78 3.72
C THR A 204 -19.83 1.87 4.82
N PHE A 205 -20.27 0.66 4.46
CA PHE A 205 -21.02 -0.21 5.36
C PHE A 205 -20.29 -1.49 5.76
N HIS A 206 -19.24 -1.89 5.02
CA HIS A 206 -18.55 -3.15 5.27
C HIS A 206 -17.20 -2.94 5.98
N LYS A 207 -16.75 -3.99 6.68
CA LYS A 207 -15.34 -4.08 7.12
C LYS A 207 -14.44 -3.99 5.88
N THR A 208 -13.28 -3.36 6.01
CA THR A 208 -12.34 -3.24 4.90
C THR A 208 -11.95 -4.64 4.41
N LEU A 209 -12.24 -4.92 3.14
CA LEU A 209 -11.92 -6.22 2.53
C LEU A 209 -10.42 -6.53 2.62
N PRO A 210 -10.03 -7.81 2.69
CA PRO A 210 -8.64 -8.21 2.76
C PRO A 210 -7.82 -7.63 1.60
N PRO A 211 -6.53 -7.28 1.81
CA PRO A 211 -5.69 -6.72 0.74
C PRO A 211 -5.65 -7.55 -0.53
N TYR A 212 -5.64 -8.88 -0.38
CA TYR A 212 -5.68 -9.82 -1.51
C TYR A 212 -6.94 -9.64 -2.37
N ILE A 213 -8.15 -9.66 -1.77
CA ILE A 213 -9.41 -9.48 -2.49
C ILE A 213 -9.47 -8.12 -3.17
N ARG A 214 -9.08 -7.05 -2.47
CA ARG A 214 -9.03 -5.71 -3.04
C ARG A 214 -8.11 -5.63 -4.25
N SER A 215 -6.95 -6.29 -4.19
CA SER A 215 -6.01 -6.36 -5.31
C SER A 215 -6.55 -7.20 -6.47
N LEU A 216 -7.23 -8.31 -6.16
CA LEU A 216 -7.86 -9.18 -7.15
C LEU A 216 -8.95 -8.44 -7.92
N ILE A 217 -9.88 -7.77 -7.23
CA ILE A 217 -10.96 -6.99 -7.87
C ILE A 217 -10.36 -5.89 -8.75
N GLN A 218 -9.36 -5.14 -8.27
CA GLN A 218 -8.69 -4.11 -9.08
C GLN A 218 -7.99 -4.67 -10.33
N SER A 219 -7.44 -5.88 -10.25
CA SER A 219 -6.79 -6.53 -11.39
C SER A 219 -7.82 -7.08 -12.38
N ALA A 220 -8.94 -7.60 -11.87
CA ALA A 220 -10.05 -8.03 -12.71
C ALA A 220 -10.72 -6.84 -13.41
N LEU A 221 -10.88 -5.70 -12.73
CA LEU A 221 -11.54 -4.51 -13.29
C LEU A 221 -10.77 -3.93 -14.48
N GLN A 222 -9.45 -4.05 -14.53
CA GLN A 222 -8.69 -3.69 -15.73
C GLN A 222 -7.57 -4.70 -15.98
N ASP A 223 -7.81 -5.59 -16.95
CA ASP A 223 -6.79 -6.49 -17.50
C ASP A 223 -6.48 -6.09 -18.95
N ARG A 224 -5.30 -5.48 -19.14
CA ARG A 224 -4.84 -4.94 -20.43
C ARG A 224 -5.87 -3.93 -21.01
N ASN A 225 -6.62 -4.35 -22.03
CA ASN A 225 -7.60 -3.53 -22.75
C ASN A 225 -9.05 -3.98 -22.51
N HIS A 226 -9.27 -4.84 -21.51
CA HIS A 226 -10.60 -5.33 -21.15
C HIS A 226 -10.89 -5.08 -19.67
N VAL A 227 -12.17 -4.86 -19.39
CA VAL A 227 -12.74 -4.74 -18.05
C VAL A 227 -13.39 -6.07 -17.71
N PHE A 228 -13.02 -6.63 -16.56
CA PHE A 228 -13.48 -7.96 -16.11
C PHE A 228 -13.22 -9.08 -17.13
N GLY A 229 -12.25 -8.89 -18.03
CA GLY A 229 -11.93 -9.84 -19.11
C GLY A 229 -13.01 -9.99 -20.18
N VAL A 230 -14.12 -9.26 -20.10
CA VAL A 230 -15.30 -9.40 -20.98
C VAL A 230 -15.51 -8.14 -21.83
N TYR A 231 -15.44 -6.96 -21.21
CA TYR A 231 -15.84 -5.72 -21.88
C TYR A 231 -14.65 -4.98 -22.48
N PRO A 232 -14.70 -4.59 -23.76
CA PRO A 232 -13.69 -3.72 -24.33
C PRO A 232 -13.80 -2.31 -23.75
N ASN A 233 -12.69 -1.56 -23.73
CA ASN A 233 -12.68 -0.17 -23.23
C ASN A 233 -13.75 0.75 -23.86
N LEU A 234 -14.13 0.54 -25.13
CA LEU A 234 -15.19 1.33 -25.77
C LEU A 234 -16.55 1.13 -25.09
N TRP A 235 -16.85 -0.09 -24.61
CA TRP A 235 -18.08 -0.40 -23.91
C TRP A 235 -18.26 0.47 -22.66
N LEU A 236 -17.16 0.77 -21.95
CA LEU A 236 -17.19 1.68 -20.80
C LEU A 236 -17.59 3.10 -21.18
N VAL A 237 -17.06 3.62 -22.29
CA VAL A 237 -17.38 4.98 -22.75
C VAL A 237 -18.85 5.04 -23.18
N GLU A 238 -19.33 4.02 -23.90
CA GLU A 238 -20.72 3.92 -24.30
C GLU A 238 -21.67 3.89 -23.11
N HIS A 239 -21.36 3.06 -22.11
CA HIS A 239 -22.17 2.91 -20.90
C HIS A 239 -22.05 4.11 -19.95
N TYR A 240 -20.92 4.81 -19.95
CA TYR A 240 -20.78 6.06 -19.23
C TYR A 240 -21.81 7.08 -19.70
N PHE A 241 -21.96 7.26 -21.02
CA PHE A 241 -22.96 8.19 -21.56
C PHE A 241 -24.39 7.66 -21.43
N SER A 242 -24.63 6.39 -21.76
CA SER A 242 -25.99 5.84 -21.74
C SER A 242 -26.55 5.70 -20.32
N GLU A 243 -25.75 5.29 -19.34
CA GLU A 243 -26.19 5.18 -17.94
C GLU A 243 -26.25 6.54 -17.25
N THR A 244 -25.37 7.51 -17.58
CA THR A 244 -25.40 8.84 -16.94
C THR A 244 -26.45 9.77 -17.56
N LEU A 245 -26.61 9.75 -18.89
CA LEU A 245 -27.48 10.69 -19.63
C LEU A 245 -28.80 10.06 -20.11
N GLY A 246 -28.89 8.73 -20.17
CA GLY A 246 -29.99 8.05 -20.87
C GLY A 246 -29.95 8.19 -22.40
N ILE A 247 -28.85 8.74 -22.95
CA ILE A 247 -28.66 8.99 -24.39
C ILE A 247 -27.56 8.05 -24.90
N SER A 248 -27.80 7.39 -26.03
CA SER A 248 -26.79 6.51 -26.61
C SER A 248 -25.57 7.29 -27.09
N TYR A 249 -24.39 6.69 -26.93
CA TYR A 249 -23.15 7.29 -27.43
C TYR A 249 -23.16 7.53 -28.95
N GLU A 250 -23.86 6.66 -29.70
CA GLU A 250 -24.09 6.85 -31.13
C GLU A 250 -24.88 8.13 -31.41
N ALA A 251 -25.95 8.42 -30.65
CA ALA A 251 -26.72 9.65 -30.82
C ALA A 251 -25.86 10.89 -30.53
N ILE A 252 -25.09 10.89 -29.44
CA ILE A 252 -24.20 12.01 -29.09
C ILE A 252 -23.18 12.26 -30.21
N THR A 253 -22.48 11.21 -30.66
CA THR A 253 -21.46 11.33 -31.71
C THR A 253 -22.05 11.68 -33.07
N HIS A 254 -23.28 11.25 -33.37
CA HIS A 254 -24.01 11.67 -34.57
C HIS A 254 -24.29 13.18 -34.53
N THR A 255 -24.89 13.68 -33.45
CA THR A 255 -25.16 15.10 -33.25
C THR A 255 -23.87 15.93 -33.37
N MET A 256 -22.78 15.48 -32.73
CA MET A 256 -21.48 16.16 -32.83
C MET A 256 -20.92 16.21 -34.24
N ARG A 257 -21.13 15.17 -35.07
CA ARG A 257 -20.65 15.13 -36.46
C ARG A 257 -21.48 16.02 -37.38
N VAL A 258 -22.79 16.07 -37.17
CA VAL A 258 -23.73 16.86 -37.99
C VAL A 258 -23.49 18.35 -37.78
N HIS A 259 -23.26 18.77 -36.52
CA HIS A 259 -23.11 20.17 -36.14
C HIS A 259 -21.64 20.65 -36.07
N TRP A 260 -20.70 19.88 -36.62
CA TRP A 260 -19.27 20.19 -36.58
C TRP A 260 -18.87 21.26 -37.60
N ASP A 261 -18.33 22.39 -37.13
CA ASP A 261 -17.95 23.52 -37.99
C ASP A 261 -16.43 23.69 -38.18
N SER A 262 -15.61 23.07 -37.35
CA SER A 262 -14.15 23.26 -37.43
C SER A 262 -13.52 22.57 -38.65
N THR A 263 -12.35 23.05 -39.09
CA THR A 263 -11.62 22.51 -40.24
C THR A 263 -11.14 21.07 -39.98
N GLY A 264 -12.00 20.08 -40.24
CA GLY A 264 -11.73 18.66 -40.06
C GLY A 264 -13.01 17.85 -39.81
N THR A 265 -12.88 16.54 -39.64
CA THR A 265 -13.97 15.67 -39.19
C THR A 265 -13.85 15.39 -37.69
N PHE A 266 -14.95 15.47 -36.96
CA PHE A 266 -15.00 15.09 -35.54
C PHE A 266 -14.46 13.67 -35.31
N SER A 267 -13.45 13.54 -34.44
CA SER A 267 -12.85 12.27 -34.07
C SER A 267 -13.37 11.82 -32.70
N THR A 268 -14.00 10.64 -32.67
CA THR A 268 -14.50 10.05 -31.41
C THR A 268 -13.37 9.56 -30.50
N LYS A 269 -12.18 9.27 -31.06
CA LYS A 269 -11.02 8.77 -30.32
C LYS A 269 -10.53 9.74 -29.24
N GLU A 270 -10.62 11.04 -29.50
CA GLU A 270 -10.21 12.04 -28.52
C GLU A 270 -11.18 12.05 -27.32
N LEU A 271 -12.48 11.98 -27.59
CA LEU A 271 -13.52 11.89 -26.58
C LEU A 271 -13.38 10.61 -25.74
N GLU A 272 -13.24 9.46 -26.40
CA GLU A 272 -13.05 8.15 -25.77
C GLU A 272 -11.83 8.15 -24.85
N ARG A 273 -10.69 8.71 -25.31
CA ARG A 273 -9.46 8.79 -24.53
C ARG A 273 -9.62 9.67 -23.29
N GLN A 274 -10.31 10.80 -23.41
CA GLN A 274 -10.52 11.73 -22.28
C GLN A 274 -11.37 11.09 -21.17
N VAL A 275 -12.37 10.28 -21.52
CA VAL A 275 -13.28 9.67 -20.53
C VAL A 275 -12.72 8.37 -19.94
N LEU A 276 -12.09 7.54 -20.76
CA LEU A 276 -11.75 6.16 -20.39
C LEU A 276 -10.82 6.10 -19.17
N THR A 277 -9.71 6.85 -19.18
CA THR A 277 -8.71 6.75 -18.11
C THR A 277 -9.26 7.21 -16.76
N PRO A 278 -9.90 8.40 -16.64
CA PRO A 278 -10.52 8.83 -15.38
C PRO A 278 -11.60 7.86 -14.89
N LEU A 279 -12.42 7.33 -15.79
CA LEU A 279 -13.50 6.40 -15.45
C LEU A 279 -12.98 5.07 -14.87
N VAL A 280 -12.02 4.43 -15.55
CA VAL A 280 -11.41 3.18 -15.07
C VAL A 280 -10.76 3.40 -13.71
N ASN A 281 -9.98 4.46 -13.56
CA ASN A 281 -9.28 4.72 -12.31
C ASN A 281 -10.25 5.07 -11.17
N HIS A 282 -11.33 5.82 -11.45
CA HIS A 282 -12.40 6.08 -10.48
C HIS A 282 -13.03 4.77 -10.00
N LEU A 283 -13.41 3.87 -10.90
CA LEU A 283 -13.97 2.57 -10.53
C LEU A 283 -12.98 1.73 -9.69
N ARG A 284 -11.71 1.64 -10.11
CA ARG A 284 -10.67 0.93 -9.33
C ARG A 284 -10.50 1.50 -7.92
N SER A 285 -10.69 2.81 -7.77
CA SER A 285 -10.42 3.50 -6.50
C SER A 285 -11.30 3.04 -5.34
N HIS A 286 -12.49 2.50 -5.62
CA HIS A 286 -13.39 1.94 -4.61
C HIS A 286 -12.76 0.81 -3.79
N TRP A 287 -11.77 0.09 -4.36
CA TRP A 287 -11.07 -1.01 -3.70
C TRP A 287 -9.67 -0.65 -3.17
N TYR A 288 -9.32 0.64 -3.12
CA TYR A 288 -8.17 1.09 -2.33
C TYR A 288 -8.45 0.98 -0.82
N SER A 289 -7.38 1.02 0.00
CA SER A 289 -7.57 1.24 1.44
C SER A 289 -8.17 2.63 1.68
N PRO A 290 -8.97 2.86 2.74
CA PRO A 290 -9.71 4.11 2.90
C PRO A 290 -8.85 5.40 2.82
N PRO A 291 -7.66 5.48 3.46
CA PRO A 291 -6.80 6.66 3.31
C PRO A 291 -6.25 6.84 1.89
N ARG A 292 -5.93 5.73 1.23
CA ARG A 292 -5.41 5.74 -0.15
C ARG A 292 -6.51 6.13 -1.14
N ARG A 293 -7.74 5.64 -0.95
CA ARG A 293 -8.92 6.04 -1.72
C ARG A 293 -9.11 7.55 -1.64
N ARG A 294 -9.19 8.11 -0.43
CA ARG A 294 -9.39 9.56 -0.25
C ARG A 294 -8.29 10.38 -0.93
N ARG A 295 -7.02 10.00 -0.74
CA ARG A 295 -5.88 10.68 -1.39
C ARG A 295 -5.97 10.61 -2.91
N TYR A 296 -6.35 9.47 -3.47
CA TYR A 296 -6.58 9.34 -4.92
C TYR A 296 -7.73 10.25 -5.39
N LEU A 297 -8.87 10.26 -4.68
CA LEU A 297 -10.03 11.07 -5.07
C LEU A 297 -9.68 12.57 -5.14
N MET A 298 -8.81 13.06 -4.24
CA MET A 298 -8.30 14.44 -4.29
C MET A 298 -7.59 14.78 -5.60
N THR A 299 -6.86 13.82 -6.18
CA THR A 299 -6.27 13.96 -7.52
C THR A 299 -7.34 13.82 -8.60
N SER A 300 -8.24 12.84 -8.46
CA SER A 300 -9.26 12.52 -9.46
C SER A 300 -10.27 13.65 -9.70
N VAL A 301 -10.58 14.48 -8.71
CA VAL A 301 -11.42 15.70 -8.92
C VAL A 301 -10.81 16.62 -9.98
N VAL A 302 -9.48 16.75 -10.00
CA VAL A 302 -8.77 17.57 -11.00
C VAL A 302 -8.80 16.88 -12.36
N GLU A 303 -8.68 15.55 -12.41
CA GLU A 303 -8.81 14.79 -13.66
C GLU A 303 -10.20 14.99 -14.29
N TRP A 304 -11.27 14.92 -13.49
CA TRP A 304 -12.63 15.19 -13.97
C TRP A 304 -12.84 16.64 -14.42
N GLN A 305 -12.16 17.61 -13.80
CA GLN A 305 -12.15 18.99 -14.29
C GLN A 305 -11.50 19.08 -15.68
N ILE A 306 -10.39 18.39 -15.93
CA ILE A 306 -9.74 18.35 -17.24
C ILE A 306 -10.68 17.76 -18.30
N VAL A 307 -11.41 16.69 -17.97
CA VAL A 307 -12.44 16.13 -18.87
C VAL A 307 -13.52 17.15 -19.17
N GLN A 308 -14.02 17.87 -18.16
CA GLN A 308 -15.01 18.92 -18.35
C GLN A 308 -14.52 20.03 -19.28
N ASP A 309 -13.29 20.48 -19.13
CA ASP A 309 -12.71 21.53 -19.97
C ASP A 309 -12.48 21.03 -21.40
N GLY A 310 -12.07 19.77 -21.57
CA GLY A 310 -12.00 19.10 -22.88
C GLY A 310 -13.37 19.05 -23.57
N PHE A 311 -14.42 18.70 -22.84
CA PHE A 311 -15.79 18.66 -23.36
C PHE A 311 -16.28 20.06 -23.76
N ARG A 312 -15.99 21.10 -22.98
CA ARG A 312 -16.29 22.50 -23.33
C ARG A 312 -15.56 22.94 -24.60
N SER A 313 -14.28 22.56 -24.74
CA SER A 313 -13.50 22.85 -25.93
C SER A 313 -14.07 22.17 -27.19
N LEU A 314 -14.60 20.96 -27.07
CA LEU A 314 -15.29 20.28 -28.17
C LEU A 314 -16.62 20.96 -28.50
N ALA A 315 -17.44 21.27 -27.49
CA ALA A 315 -18.73 21.92 -27.69
C ALA A 315 -18.60 23.32 -28.32
N SER A 316 -17.52 24.06 -28.04
CA SER A 316 -17.26 25.37 -28.66
C SER A 316 -17.06 25.35 -30.17
N GLN A 317 -16.85 24.18 -30.77
CA GLN A 317 -16.67 23.98 -32.21
C GLN A 317 -17.97 23.57 -32.93
N LEU A 318 -19.09 23.51 -32.20
CA LEU A 318 -20.39 23.14 -32.72
C LEU A 318 -21.23 24.38 -33.03
N ILE A 319 -21.97 24.33 -34.15
CA ILE A 319 -23.02 25.31 -34.45
C ILE A 319 -24.35 24.71 -34.04
N ILE A 320 -24.95 25.29 -33.00
CA ILE A 320 -26.24 24.89 -32.44
C ILE A 320 -27.29 25.89 -32.89
N GLU A 321 -28.31 25.40 -33.61
CA GLU A 321 -29.44 26.22 -34.11
C GLU A 321 -30.80 25.76 -33.58
N ASP A 322 -30.83 24.59 -32.92
CA ASP A 322 -32.04 23.87 -32.52
C ASP A 322 -32.06 23.61 -31.00
N ASP A 323 -33.23 23.77 -30.38
CA ASP A 323 -33.41 23.68 -28.92
C ASP A 323 -33.19 22.24 -28.40
N ASP A 324 -33.58 21.21 -29.16
CA ASP A 324 -33.36 19.80 -28.76
C ASP A 324 -31.86 19.46 -28.79
N THR A 325 -31.15 20.00 -29.77
CA THR A 325 -29.69 19.87 -29.88
C THR A 325 -28.98 20.58 -28.73
N ASP A 326 -29.44 21.78 -28.35
CA ASP A 326 -28.89 22.51 -27.21
C ASP A 326 -29.05 21.73 -25.89
N ALA A 327 -30.21 21.10 -25.67
CA ALA A 327 -30.44 20.25 -24.50
C ALA A 327 -29.47 19.06 -24.42
N ILE A 328 -29.20 18.39 -25.54
CA ILE A 328 -28.25 17.26 -25.62
C ILE A 328 -26.82 17.74 -25.31
N ILE A 329 -26.40 18.88 -25.86
CA ILE A 329 -25.06 19.44 -25.61
C ILE A 329 -24.91 19.90 -24.16
N ASN A 330 -25.94 20.53 -23.59
CA ASN A 330 -25.93 20.92 -22.17
C ASN A 330 -25.82 19.69 -21.25
N ALA A 331 -26.52 18.59 -21.55
CA ALA A 331 -26.42 17.34 -20.82
C ALA A 331 -25.02 16.67 -20.97
N PHE A 332 -24.46 16.70 -22.17
CA PHE A 332 -23.08 16.28 -22.44
C PHE A 332 -22.06 17.09 -21.61
N LEU A 333 -22.22 18.40 -21.50
CA LEU A 333 -21.34 19.26 -20.68
C LEU A 333 -21.55 19.06 -19.17
N ALA A 334 -22.74 18.66 -18.75
CA ALA A 334 -23.08 18.37 -17.35
C ALA A 334 -22.50 17.04 -16.86
N THR A 335 -22.27 16.06 -17.76
CA THR A 335 -21.84 14.70 -17.40
C THR A 335 -20.56 14.65 -16.57
N PRO A 336 -19.40 15.18 -17.03
CA PRO A 336 -18.18 15.16 -16.22
C PRO A 336 -18.30 16.01 -14.95
N CYS A 337 -19.16 17.04 -14.95
CA CYS A 337 -19.42 17.86 -13.77
C CYS A 337 -20.14 17.06 -12.67
N LEU A 338 -21.06 16.17 -13.04
CA LEU A 338 -21.77 15.29 -12.11
C LEU A 338 -20.80 14.36 -11.38
N TRP A 339 -19.93 13.69 -12.16
CA TRP A 339 -18.89 12.79 -11.63
C TRP A 339 -17.91 13.54 -10.72
N LYS A 340 -17.40 14.70 -11.16
CA LYS A 340 -16.54 15.59 -10.36
C LYS A 340 -17.19 15.96 -9.01
N THR A 341 -18.46 16.33 -9.04
CA THR A 341 -19.20 16.76 -7.84
C THR A 341 -19.46 15.59 -6.89
N SER A 342 -19.72 14.39 -7.44
CA SER A 342 -19.80 13.14 -6.68
C SER A 342 -18.47 12.83 -5.99
N THR A 343 -17.34 12.89 -6.71
CA THR A 343 -16.00 12.70 -6.15
C THR A 343 -15.69 13.71 -5.05
N ALA A 344 -16.04 14.99 -5.25
CA ALA A 344 -15.88 16.04 -4.24
C ALA A 344 -16.67 15.74 -2.96
N ARG A 345 -17.92 15.28 -3.09
CA ARG A 345 -18.74 14.83 -1.95
C ARG A 345 -18.05 13.71 -1.18
N GLU A 346 -17.57 12.68 -1.87
CA GLU A 346 -16.90 11.54 -1.23
C GLU A 346 -15.60 11.92 -0.51
N ILE A 347 -14.82 12.88 -1.03
CA ILE A 347 -13.62 13.38 -0.34
C ILE A 347 -13.97 14.00 1.02
N ILE A 348 -15.06 14.78 1.05
CA ILE A 348 -15.48 15.47 2.26
C ILE A 348 -16.02 14.44 3.26
N LEU A 349 -16.94 13.57 2.82
CA LEU A 349 -17.60 12.59 3.68
C LEU A 349 -16.63 11.53 4.24
N SER A 350 -15.69 11.04 3.42
CA SER A 350 -14.65 10.11 3.89
C SER A 350 -13.69 10.74 4.91
N GLY A 351 -13.59 12.07 4.97
CA GLY A 351 -12.83 12.77 6.01
C GLY A 351 -13.46 12.61 7.40
N PHE A 352 -14.78 12.53 7.50
CA PHE A 352 -15.45 12.26 8.78
C PHE A 352 -15.20 10.83 9.25
N GLN A 353 -15.29 9.85 8.33
CA GLN A 353 -15.02 8.43 8.63
C GLN A 353 -13.58 8.20 9.12
N GLN A 354 -12.65 9.04 8.70
CA GLN A 354 -11.22 8.95 9.04
C GLN A 354 -10.81 9.94 10.13
N GLU A 355 -11.77 10.61 10.78
CA GLU A 355 -11.53 11.58 11.86
C GLU A 355 -10.50 12.66 11.49
N LEU A 356 -10.55 13.14 10.24
CA LEU A 356 -9.57 14.11 9.72
C LEU A 356 -9.87 15.56 10.07
N TYR A 357 -11.10 15.86 10.52
CA TYR A 357 -11.53 17.22 10.84
C TYR A 357 -11.38 17.49 12.33
N ALA A 358 -10.75 18.61 12.67
CA ALA A 358 -10.84 19.14 14.03
C ALA A 358 -12.27 19.58 14.34
N SER A 359 -12.63 19.65 15.63
CA SER A 359 -13.99 20.00 16.08
C SER A 359 -14.50 21.33 15.51
N GLU A 360 -13.59 22.28 15.27
CA GLU A 360 -13.87 23.60 14.71
C GLU A 360 -14.04 23.62 13.18
N GLU A 361 -13.56 22.60 12.47
CA GLU A 361 -13.69 22.46 11.02
C GLU A 361 -14.98 21.73 10.62
N ILE A 362 -15.58 20.97 11.53
CA ILE A 362 -16.81 20.19 11.30
C ILE A 362 -17.95 21.04 10.71
N PRO A 363 -18.30 22.23 11.25
CA PRO A 363 -19.36 23.05 10.69
C PRO A 363 -19.07 23.49 9.24
N VAL A 364 -17.81 23.81 8.94
CA VAL A 364 -17.37 24.22 7.60
C VAL A 364 -17.46 23.04 6.64
N ALA A 365 -17.03 21.84 7.05
CA ALA A 365 -17.13 20.64 6.25
C ALA A 365 -18.60 20.27 5.91
N TYR A 366 -19.53 20.40 6.87
CA TYR A 366 -20.96 20.20 6.61
C TYR A 366 -21.54 21.27 5.69
N TRP A 367 -21.21 22.54 5.92
CA TRP A 367 -21.65 23.64 5.05
C TRP A 367 -21.17 23.43 3.62
N TYR A 368 -19.89 23.11 3.44
CA TYR A 368 -19.31 22.85 2.11
C TYR A 368 -19.94 21.63 1.44
N THR A 369 -20.21 20.56 2.20
CA THR A 369 -20.97 19.40 1.70
C THR A 369 -22.35 19.83 1.18
N ALA A 370 -23.05 20.69 1.91
CA ALA A 370 -24.36 21.19 1.49
C ALA A 370 -24.29 22.00 0.17
N GLU A 371 -23.27 22.85 0.00
CA GLU A 371 -23.07 23.57 -1.27
C GLU A 371 -22.76 22.64 -2.43
N VAL A 372 -21.90 21.62 -2.23
CA VAL A 372 -21.62 20.58 -3.22
C VAL A 372 -22.90 19.83 -3.62
N LEU A 373 -23.75 19.48 -2.65
CA LEU A 373 -25.03 18.81 -2.91
C LEU A 373 -26.02 19.69 -3.69
N LYS A 374 -26.07 21.01 -3.43
CA LYS A 374 -26.90 21.94 -4.23
C LYS A 374 -26.48 21.95 -5.70
N ILE A 375 -25.18 22.01 -5.96
CA ILE A 375 -24.64 21.94 -7.32
C ILE A 375 -25.02 20.60 -7.96
N HIS A 376 -24.84 19.49 -7.23
CA HIS A 376 -25.20 18.16 -7.72
C HIS A 376 -26.68 18.07 -8.12
N LEU A 377 -27.59 18.61 -7.30
CA LEU A 377 -29.03 18.65 -7.62
C LEU A 377 -29.32 19.48 -8.88
N SER A 378 -28.71 20.67 -9.01
CA SER A 378 -28.90 21.50 -10.21
C SER A 378 -28.43 20.81 -11.50
N LEU A 379 -27.37 20.00 -11.43
CA LEU A 379 -26.90 19.22 -12.56
C LEU A 379 -27.88 18.10 -12.93
N LEU A 380 -28.47 17.43 -11.93
CA LEU A 380 -29.49 16.41 -12.17
C LEU A 380 -30.75 16.99 -12.82
N ASP A 381 -31.14 18.23 -12.47
CA ASP A 381 -32.26 18.91 -13.12
C ASP A 381 -31.98 19.18 -14.60
N VAL A 382 -30.77 19.64 -14.95
CA VAL A 382 -30.33 19.80 -16.36
C VAL A 382 -30.37 18.48 -17.12
N LEU A 383 -29.88 17.39 -16.50
CA LEU A 383 -29.90 16.08 -17.13
C LEU A 383 -31.33 15.57 -17.36
N LYS A 384 -32.23 15.84 -16.42
CA LYS A 384 -33.63 15.43 -16.53
C LYS A 384 -34.34 16.06 -17.72
N GLU A 385 -34.02 17.30 -18.08
CA GLU A 385 -34.58 18.00 -19.23
C GLU A 385 -34.20 17.34 -20.55
N ALA A 386 -32.98 16.82 -20.67
CA ALA A 386 -32.48 16.16 -21.87
C ALA A 386 -32.95 14.70 -22.05
N VAL A 387 -33.50 14.05 -21.02
CA VAL A 387 -34.02 12.69 -21.11
C VAL A 387 -35.39 12.68 -21.80
N PRO A 388 -35.57 11.98 -22.94
CA PRO A 388 -36.84 11.94 -23.67
C PRO A 388 -37.98 11.34 -22.81
N GLU A 389 -39.20 11.86 -22.97
CA GLU A 389 -40.34 11.56 -22.10
C GLU A 389 -40.65 10.06 -21.95
N GLY A 390 -40.42 9.24 -22.99
CA GLY A 390 -40.64 7.79 -22.94
C GLY A 390 -39.70 7.00 -22.01
N ALA A 391 -38.54 7.54 -21.65
CA ALA A 391 -37.64 6.93 -20.67
C ALA A 391 -38.00 7.28 -19.22
N ARG A 392 -38.77 8.38 -19.02
CA ARG A 392 -39.23 8.82 -17.69
C ARG A 392 -40.29 7.89 -17.09
N ASP A 393 -41.04 7.18 -17.94
CA ASP A 393 -42.09 6.24 -17.51
C ASP A 393 -41.53 4.90 -17.01
N ILE A 394 -40.36 4.48 -17.49
CA ILE A 394 -39.70 3.24 -17.02
C ILE A 394 -39.20 3.42 -15.57
N LEU A 395 -38.68 4.61 -15.22
CA LEU A 395 -38.24 4.94 -13.86
C LEU A 395 -39.36 5.14 -12.84
N ARG A 396 -40.62 5.26 -13.28
CA ARG A 396 -41.81 5.32 -12.40
C ARG A 396 -42.46 3.95 -12.16
N ALA A 397 -42.08 2.95 -12.95
CA ALA A 397 -42.66 1.60 -12.89
C ALA A 397 -41.74 0.55 -12.22
N SER A 398 -40.50 0.91 -11.89
CA SER A 398 -39.57 0.18 -11.00
C SER A 398 -39.56 0.80 -9.61
#